data_AF-A0A9P7G190-F1
#
_entry.id   AF-A0A9P7G190-F1
#
_cell.length_a   1.000
_cell.length_b   1.000
_cell.length_c   1.000
_cell.angle_alpha   90.00
_cell.angle_beta   90.00
_cell.angle_gamma   90.00
#
_symmetry.space_group_name_H-M   'P 1'
#
loop_
_entity.id
_entity.type
_entity.pdbx_description
1 polymer ?
#
loop_
_entity_poly.entity_id
_entity_poly.type
_entity_poly.pdbx_seq_one_letter_code
_entity_poly.pdbx_strand_id
1 'polypeptide(L)'
;MTCYIVQFCSKGDGNYKVPHKSSEGSFVFVKRGTNLEAEARTQTHFYHQAQKSSGGPRVYDIFEDGYGDTYLVMEYIAARSFEDLIKDTRSEPEKMSLRDTAITKIAGGGKIQHMFFGMEEAPIEFACFRIALSHSPEKPKPRINLTAETRLYSPSDVALKNFLWDGQEVSFVDWQHVSLLPQSFASFYFHATTDRLVQEVANKIDLPRSEELKWIEVAAGTVLQAGIPGYDLDEYGKKRISV
;
A
#
# COMPACT_ATOMS: atom_id res chain seq x y z
N MET A 1 1.92 31.40 21.99
CA MET A 1 1.81 30.18 21.15
C MET A 1 1.33 29.05 22.05
N THR A 2 0.11 28.54 21.85
CA THR A 2 -0.47 27.53 22.75
C THR A 2 0.07 26.14 22.38
N CYS A 3 0.75 25.49 23.32
CA CYS A 3 1.17 24.11 23.18
C CYS A 3 0.14 23.18 23.83
N TYR A 4 -0.29 22.15 23.11
CA TYR A 4 -1.06 21.04 23.66
C TYR A 4 -0.12 19.84 23.69
N ILE A 5 0.20 19.36 24.90
CA ILE A 5 0.95 18.11 25.06
C ILE A 5 -0.06 16.98 24.86
N VAL A 6 -0.09 16.41 23.66
CA VAL A 6 -0.84 15.19 23.38
C VAL A 6 -0.06 14.03 23.97
N GLN A 7 -0.41 13.61 25.18
CA GLN A 7 0.26 12.50 25.83
C GLN A 7 -0.24 11.17 25.20
N PHE A 8 0.52 10.65 24.23
CA PHE A 8 0.26 9.35 23.59
C PHE A 8 0.57 8.20 24.56
N CYS A 9 -0.27 8.03 25.57
CA CYS A 9 -0.06 7.09 26.67
C CYS A 9 -0.08 5.60 26.22
N SER A 10 1.11 5.08 25.95
CA SER A 10 1.50 3.67 26.17
C SER A 10 0.58 2.61 25.56
N LYS A 11 0.18 2.77 24.29
CA LYS A 11 -0.51 1.74 23.49
C LYS A 11 -0.05 1.72 22.03
N GLY A 12 1.02 0.95 21.79
CA GLY A 12 1.44 0.39 20.49
C GLY A 12 1.53 1.36 19.30
N ASP A 13 1.53 0.78 18.11
CA ASP A 13 1.12 1.49 16.89
C ASP A 13 -0.35 1.89 17.02
N GLY A 14 -0.74 3.02 16.42
CA GLY A 14 -2.05 3.57 16.68
C GLY A 14 -2.45 4.76 15.84
N ASN A 15 -3.77 4.96 15.79
CA ASN A 15 -4.44 6.00 15.04
C ASN A 15 -5.21 6.90 16.01
N TYR A 16 -4.80 8.16 16.12
CA TYR A 16 -5.30 9.09 17.15
C TYR A 16 -6.00 10.30 16.50
N LYS A 17 -7.17 10.68 17.04
CA LYS A 17 -7.91 11.88 16.62
C LYS A 17 -7.60 13.02 17.59
N VAL A 18 -6.97 14.09 17.10
CA VAL A 18 -6.46 15.21 17.93
C VAL A 18 -7.13 16.52 17.49
N PRO A 19 -7.63 17.38 18.40
CA PRO A 19 -8.17 18.69 18.04
C PRO A 19 -7.13 19.59 17.34
N HIS A 20 -7.52 20.22 16.24
CA HIS A 20 -6.62 21.02 15.41
C HIS A 20 -6.74 22.52 15.70
N LYS A 21 -5.62 23.25 15.64
CA LYS A 21 -5.49 24.60 16.24
C LYS A 21 -6.05 25.75 15.39
N SER A 22 -6.25 25.57 14.08
CA SER A 22 -6.64 26.67 13.18
C SER A 22 -8.13 27.01 13.19
N SER A 23 -8.97 26.07 13.63
CA SER A 23 -10.43 26.16 13.51
C SER A 23 -11.11 25.35 14.60
N GLU A 24 -12.03 25.99 15.31
CA GLU A 24 -12.81 25.35 16.37
C GLU A 24 -13.63 24.17 15.80
N GLY A 25 -13.60 23.03 16.49
CA GLY A 25 -14.23 21.78 16.02
C GLY A 25 -13.46 21.00 14.93
N SER A 26 -12.33 21.51 14.43
CA SER A 26 -11.48 20.76 13.48
C SER A 26 -10.58 19.74 14.19
N PHE A 27 -10.17 18.69 13.46
CA PHE A 27 -9.32 17.61 13.97
C PHE A 27 -8.21 17.26 12.96
N VAL A 28 -7.09 16.73 13.47
CA VAL A 28 -6.13 15.94 12.69
C VAL A 28 -6.19 14.48 13.09
N PHE A 29 -5.76 13.63 12.17
CA PHE A 29 -5.45 12.23 12.40
C PHE A 29 -3.94 12.10 12.59
N VAL A 30 -3.50 11.29 13.55
CA VAL A 30 -2.08 10.97 13.77
C VAL A 30 -1.92 9.46 13.70
N LYS A 31 -1.15 8.97 12.70
CA LYS A 31 -0.68 7.58 12.61
C LYS A 31 0.66 7.49 13.33
N ARG A 32 0.86 6.49 14.19
CA ARG A 32 2.14 6.15 14.84
C ARG A 32 2.59 4.78 14.34
N GLY A 33 3.89 4.67 14.05
CA GLY A 33 4.59 3.43 13.76
C GLY A 33 6.01 3.70 13.28
N THR A 34 6.71 2.69 12.77
CA THR A 34 8.05 2.82 12.20
C THR A 34 8.01 3.29 10.73
N ASN A 35 9.01 4.07 10.30
CA ASN A 35 9.29 4.39 8.89
C ASN A 35 8.16 5.10 8.10
N LEU A 36 7.32 5.91 8.77
CA LEU A 36 6.19 6.61 8.11
C LEU A 36 6.63 7.72 7.12
N GLU A 37 7.93 7.98 6.93
CA GLU A 37 8.39 8.95 5.93
C GLU A 37 8.10 8.53 4.49
N ALA A 38 8.20 7.24 4.18
CA ALA A 38 7.90 6.72 2.83
C ALA A 38 6.41 6.94 2.50
N GLU A 39 5.54 6.70 3.48
CA GLU A 39 4.11 7.02 3.43
C GLU A 39 3.88 8.52 3.17
N ALA A 40 4.41 9.37 4.05
CA ALA A 40 4.18 10.81 4.04
C ALA A 40 4.59 11.45 2.70
N ARG A 41 5.76 11.08 2.18
CA ARG A 41 6.25 11.53 0.86
C ARG A 41 5.32 11.10 -0.27
N THR A 42 4.88 9.85 -0.27
CA THR A 42 4.04 9.28 -1.33
C THR A 42 2.65 9.90 -1.33
N GLN A 43 2.01 9.98 -0.16
CA GLN A 43 0.71 10.62 0.04
C GLN A 43 0.74 12.11 -0.37
N THR A 44 1.77 12.85 0.04
CA THR A 44 1.96 14.26 -0.34
C THR A 44 2.08 14.44 -1.85
N HIS A 45 2.85 13.57 -2.51
CA HIS A 45 3.00 13.59 -3.97
C HIS A 45 1.67 13.40 -4.69
N PHE A 46 0.83 12.46 -4.23
CA PHE A 46 -0.51 12.27 -4.78
C PHE A 46 -1.47 13.41 -4.51
N TYR A 47 -1.44 13.98 -3.31
CA TYR A 47 -2.30 15.12 -2.95
C TYR A 47 -2.06 16.30 -3.91
N HIS A 48 -0.80 16.55 -4.26
CA HIS A 48 -0.44 17.54 -5.28
C HIS A 48 -0.81 17.11 -6.72
N GLN A 49 -0.59 15.86 -7.11
CA GLN A 49 -0.97 15.38 -8.46
C GLN A 49 -2.48 15.38 -8.70
N ALA A 50 -3.32 15.21 -7.68
CA ALA A 50 -4.77 15.13 -7.82
C ALA A 50 -5.44 16.44 -8.25
N GLN A 51 -4.78 17.60 -8.04
CA GLN A 51 -5.19 18.98 -8.37
C GLN A 51 -6.55 19.50 -7.86
N LYS A 52 -7.57 18.66 -7.62
CA LYS A 52 -8.94 19.03 -7.21
C LYS A 52 -9.60 18.04 -6.23
N SER A 53 -8.77 17.34 -5.43
CA SER A 53 -9.14 16.48 -4.28
C SER A 53 -10.23 15.42 -4.48
N SER A 54 -9.81 14.14 -4.49
CA SER A 54 -10.63 13.00 -4.04
C SER A 54 -9.80 11.81 -3.53
N GLY A 55 -8.51 11.72 -3.88
CA GLY A 55 -7.72 10.50 -3.64
C GLY A 55 -7.38 10.14 -2.19
N GLY A 56 -7.24 11.09 -1.28
CA GLY A 56 -6.83 10.83 0.12
C GLY A 56 -6.48 12.09 0.91
N PRO A 57 -6.23 11.96 2.23
CA PRO A 57 -6.02 13.09 3.15
C PRO A 57 -4.73 13.86 2.88
N ARG A 58 -4.74 15.15 3.18
CA ARG A 58 -3.54 15.99 3.21
C ARG A 58 -2.60 15.60 4.35
N VAL A 59 -1.31 15.48 4.07
CA VAL A 59 -0.25 15.46 5.10
C VAL A 59 0.00 16.88 5.61
N TYR A 60 0.13 17.05 6.92
CA TYR A 60 0.47 18.32 7.57
C TYR A 60 1.90 18.33 8.12
N ASP A 61 2.33 17.23 8.76
CA ASP A 61 3.61 17.16 9.47
C ASP A 61 4.07 15.70 9.62
N ILE A 62 5.37 15.49 9.83
CA ILE A 62 5.94 14.20 10.24
C ILE A 62 7.17 14.42 11.12
N PHE A 63 7.24 13.69 12.23
CA PHE A 63 8.35 13.76 13.18
C PHE A 63 8.64 12.39 13.83
N GLU A 64 9.83 12.25 14.38
CA GLU A 64 10.23 11.14 15.25
C GLU A 64 10.21 11.60 16.73
N ASP A 65 9.95 10.71 17.68
CA ASP A 65 10.04 11.03 19.12
C ASP A 65 11.45 10.90 19.72
N GLY A 66 12.43 10.42 18.95
CA GLY A 66 13.80 10.16 19.38
C GLY A 66 14.02 8.80 20.05
N TYR A 67 13.00 7.94 20.08
CA TYR A 67 13.07 6.54 20.50
C TYR A 67 12.86 5.57 19.31
N GLY A 68 12.80 6.09 18.07
CA GLY A 68 12.56 5.33 16.84
C GLY A 68 11.11 5.28 16.37
N ASP A 69 10.15 5.83 17.12
CA ASP A 69 8.75 5.91 16.69
C ASP A 69 8.51 7.16 15.83
N THR A 70 7.93 6.97 14.64
CA THR A 70 7.55 8.05 13.74
C THR A 70 6.05 8.34 13.81
N TYR A 71 5.69 9.62 13.67
CA TYR A 71 4.35 10.15 13.84
C TYR A 71 3.96 10.96 12.59
N LEU A 72 3.01 10.44 11.82
CA LEU A 72 2.47 11.10 10.62
C LEU A 72 1.19 11.85 10.99
N VAL A 73 1.21 13.18 10.87
CA VAL A 73 0.06 14.06 11.14
C VAL A 73 -0.62 14.43 9.81
N MET A 74 -1.90 14.08 9.68
CA MET A 74 -2.67 14.28 8.45
C MET A 74 -4.13 14.69 8.70
N GLU A 75 -4.81 15.04 7.63
CA GLU A 75 -6.21 15.45 7.58
C GLU A 75 -7.15 14.38 8.12
N TYR A 76 -7.97 14.75 9.10
CA TYR A 76 -9.02 13.87 9.60
C TYR A 76 -10.22 13.85 8.64
N ILE A 77 -10.33 12.80 7.84
CA ILE A 77 -11.52 12.55 7.03
C ILE A 77 -12.66 12.08 7.95
N ALA A 78 -13.79 12.79 7.93
CA ALA A 78 -14.96 12.52 8.78
C ALA A 78 -15.87 11.39 8.25
N ALA A 79 -15.27 10.31 7.74
CA ALA A 79 -15.93 9.19 7.07
C ALA A 79 -15.68 7.86 7.81
N ARG A 80 -16.39 6.79 7.41
CA ARG A 80 -16.19 5.42 7.93
C ARG A 80 -15.52 4.55 6.88
N SER A 81 -14.76 3.53 7.31
CA SER A 81 -14.24 2.53 6.37
C SER A 81 -15.36 1.66 5.81
N PHE A 82 -15.18 1.11 4.60
CA PHE A 82 -16.13 0.13 4.08
C PHE A 82 -16.22 -1.13 4.94
N GLU A 83 -15.14 -1.51 5.64
CA GLU A 83 -15.16 -2.61 6.61
C GLU A 83 -16.10 -2.32 7.77
N ASP A 84 -15.97 -1.15 8.40
CA ASP A 84 -16.82 -0.69 9.50
C ASP A 84 -18.30 -0.61 9.11
N LEU A 85 -18.58 -0.12 7.89
CA LEU A 85 -19.94 -0.02 7.36
C LEU A 85 -20.57 -1.41 7.14
N ILE A 86 -19.86 -2.30 6.44
CA ILE A 86 -20.32 -3.67 6.15
C ILE A 86 -20.50 -4.49 7.44
N LYS A 87 -19.70 -4.22 8.48
CA LYS A 87 -19.74 -4.87 9.79
C LYS A 87 -20.93 -4.45 10.65
N ASP A 88 -21.30 -3.17 10.62
CA ASP A 88 -22.44 -2.63 11.37
C ASP A 88 -23.79 -2.92 10.69
N THR A 89 -23.82 -2.93 9.35
CA THR A 89 -25.00 -3.25 8.56
C THR A 89 -25.51 -4.67 8.89
N ARG A 90 -26.80 -4.78 9.23
CA ARG A 90 -27.44 -6.06 9.63
C ARG A 90 -28.01 -6.85 8.45
N SER A 91 -28.19 -6.22 7.30
CA SER A 91 -28.87 -6.78 6.13
C SER A 91 -27.86 -7.31 5.11
N GLU A 92 -27.84 -8.61 4.83
CA GLU A 92 -26.90 -9.20 3.86
C GLU A 92 -27.01 -8.57 2.44
N PRO A 93 -28.20 -8.30 1.87
CA PRO A 93 -28.32 -7.54 0.61
C PRO A 93 -27.68 -6.15 0.66
N GLU A 94 -27.73 -5.48 1.80
CA GLU A 94 -27.12 -4.16 2.01
C GLU A 94 -25.60 -4.27 2.15
N LYS A 95 -25.08 -5.30 2.84
CA LYS A 95 -23.63 -5.62 2.85
C LYS A 95 -23.10 -5.90 1.45
N MET A 96 -23.85 -6.65 0.64
CA MET A 96 -23.50 -6.93 -0.76
C MET A 96 -23.48 -5.65 -1.60
N SER A 97 -24.47 -4.76 -1.42
CA SER A 97 -24.51 -3.45 -2.08
C SER A 97 -23.35 -2.55 -1.67
N LEU A 98 -23.01 -2.49 -0.38
CA LEU A 98 -21.84 -1.78 0.14
C LEU A 98 -20.54 -2.37 -0.43
N ARG A 99 -20.42 -3.70 -0.56
CA ARG A 99 -19.23 -4.36 -1.14
C ARG A 99 -19.08 -4.04 -2.63
N ASP A 100 -20.13 -4.11 -3.44
CA ASP A 100 -20.03 -3.75 -4.87
C ASP A 100 -19.77 -2.25 -5.06
N THR A 101 -20.33 -1.40 -4.19
CA THR A 101 -19.99 0.04 -4.13
C THR A 101 -18.50 0.24 -3.83
N ALA A 102 -17.97 -0.47 -2.82
CA ALA A 102 -16.54 -0.44 -2.48
C ALA A 102 -15.68 -0.90 -3.66
N ILE A 103 -15.92 -2.07 -4.24
CA ILE A 103 -15.20 -2.61 -5.39
C ILE A 103 -15.19 -1.60 -6.55
N THR A 104 -16.34 -1.00 -6.86
CA THR A 104 -16.50 -0.06 -7.98
C THR A 104 -15.79 1.27 -7.72
N LYS A 105 -15.85 1.82 -6.50
CA LYS A 105 -15.13 3.05 -6.15
C LYS A 105 -13.61 2.83 -5.99
N ILE A 106 -13.18 1.69 -5.45
CA ILE A 106 -11.76 1.30 -5.36
C ILE A 106 -11.18 1.15 -6.77
N ALA A 107 -11.88 0.47 -7.67
CA ALA A 107 -11.52 0.37 -9.08
C ALA A 107 -11.43 1.76 -9.77
N GLY A 108 -12.28 2.71 -9.37
CA GLY A 108 -12.29 4.07 -9.89
C GLY A 108 -11.10 4.97 -9.51
N GLY A 109 -10.19 4.56 -8.62
CA GLY A 109 -9.04 5.42 -8.26
C GLY A 109 -8.15 5.04 -7.06
N GLY A 110 -8.41 3.93 -6.36
CA GLY A 110 -7.46 3.37 -5.40
C GLY A 110 -6.18 2.90 -6.13
N LYS A 111 -5.02 2.82 -5.44
CA LYS A 111 -3.73 2.42 -6.08
C LYS A 111 -2.82 1.29 -5.26
N ILE A 112 -2.67 -1.03 -5.27
CA ILE A 112 -1.85 -2.38 -5.42
C ILE A 112 -0.73 -2.94 -4.47
N GLN A 113 -0.90 -4.17 -3.92
CA GLN A 113 0.16 -4.95 -3.22
C GLN A 113 1.28 -5.47 -4.10
N HIS A 114 2.42 -5.73 -3.47
CA HIS A 114 3.34 -6.68 -4.05
C HIS A 114 4.12 -7.39 -2.96
N MET A 115 3.86 -8.69 -2.82
CA MET A 115 4.65 -9.62 -2.00
C MET A 115 6.03 -9.90 -2.64
N PHE A 116 6.65 -8.91 -3.30
CA PHE A 116 7.97 -9.07 -3.93
C PHE A 116 9.11 -8.93 -2.92
N PHE A 117 8.89 -8.09 -1.91
CA PHE A 117 9.94 -7.68 -0.97
C PHE A 117 9.67 -8.30 0.40
N GLY A 118 10.69 -8.93 0.98
CA GLY A 118 10.61 -9.38 2.37
C GLY A 118 10.44 -8.17 3.30
N MET A 119 9.70 -8.34 4.39
CA MET A 119 9.28 -7.26 5.31
C MET A 119 8.28 -6.24 4.72
N GLU A 120 7.73 -6.47 3.52
CA GLU A 120 6.73 -5.61 2.83
C GLU A 120 7.17 -4.18 2.47
N GLU A 121 8.34 -3.72 2.96
CA GLU A 121 9.01 -2.50 2.52
C GLU A 121 9.78 -2.73 1.21
N ALA A 122 9.86 -1.70 0.35
CA ALA A 122 10.49 -1.80 -0.97
C ALA A 122 11.77 -0.93 -1.13
N PRO A 123 12.89 -1.24 -0.44
CA PRO A 123 14.14 -0.50 -0.62
C PRO A 123 14.91 -0.94 -1.88
N ILE A 124 14.99 -0.01 -2.83
CA ILE A 124 16.15 0.22 -3.72
C ILE A 124 16.42 -0.84 -4.82
N GLU A 125 16.04 -0.45 -6.05
CA GLU A 125 16.46 -0.98 -7.37
C GLU A 125 15.97 -2.36 -7.87
N PHE A 126 15.74 -2.41 -9.19
CA PHE A 126 15.41 -3.61 -9.97
C PHE A 126 16.51 -4.68 -10.02
N ALA A 127 17.66 -4.44 -9.39
CA ALA A 127 18.78 -5.38 -9.32
C ALA A 127 18.32 -6.73 -8.72
N CYS A 128 17.59 -6.71 -7.61
CA CYS A 128 17.12 -7.90 -6.91
C CYS A 128 16.19 -8.77 -7.77
N PHE A 129 15.30 -8.17 -8.58
CA PHE A 129 14.45 -8.91 -9.52
C PHE A 129 15.28 -9.66 -10.59
N ARG A 130 16.32 -9.01 -11.14
CA ARG A 130 17.20 -9.60 -12.14
C ARG A 130 18.10 -10.69 -11.55
N ILE A 131 18.52 -10.53 -10.28
CA ILE A 131 19.24 -11.55 -9.51
C ILE A 131 18.35 -12.77 -9.26
N ALA A 132 17.13 -12.58 -8.75
CA ALA A 132 16.16 -13.66 -8.52
C ALA A 132 15.85 -14.45 -9.81
N LEU A 133 15.56 -13.75 -10.92
CA LEU A 133 15.41 -14.40 -12.22
C LEU A 133 16.67 -15.15 -12.65
N SER A 134 17.88 -14.67 -12.33
CA SER A 134 19.12 -15.38 -12.68
C SER A 134 19.24 -16.73 -11.96
N HIS A 135 18.72 -16.86 -10.73
CA HIS A 135 18.77 -18.08 -9.91
C HIS A 135 17.71 -19.14 -10.24
N SER A 136 16.59 -18.78 -10.88
CA SER A 136 15.56 -19.76 -11.29
C SER A 136 16.13 -20.93 -12.13
N PRO A 137 15.67 -22.18 -11.95
CA PRO A 137 16.20 -23.33 -12.70
C PRO A 137 15.76 -23.41 -14.17
N GLU A 138 14.68 -22.72 -14.57
CA GLU A 138 14.16 -22.82 -15.94
C GLU A 138 15.09 -22.17 -17.00
N LYS A 139 15.13 -22.76 -18.20
CA LYS A 139 15.80 -22.22 -19.39
C LYS A 139 14.98 -22.57 -20.65
N PRO A 140 14.95 -21.72 -21.69
CA PRO A 140 15.51 -20.35 -21.74
C PRO A 140 14.63 -19.35 -20.96
N LYS A 141 15.25 -18.32 -20.41
CA LYS A 141 14.55 -17.21 -19.72
C LYS A 141 14.36 -16.05 -20.70
N PRO A 142 13.16 -15.45 -20.83
CA PRO A 142 12.96 -14.29 -21.69
C PRO A 142 13.71 -13.06 -21.17
N ARG A 143 13.96 -12.10 -22.06
CA ARG A 143 14.59 -10.82 -21.72
C ARG A 143 13.54 -9.78 -21.35
N ILE A 144 12.98 -9.91 -20.16
CA ILE A 144 12.00 -8.97 -19.61
C ILE A 144 12.59 -7.55 -19.58
N ASN A 145 11.93 -6.60 -20.24
CA ASN A 145 12.38 -5.21 -20.36
C ASN A 145 11.53 -4.26 -19.48
N LEU A 146 11.63 -4.46 -18.16
CA LEU A 146 10.95 -3.64 -17.15
C LEU A 146 11.21 -2.11 -17.28
N THR A 147 12.29 -1.72 -17.95
CA THR A 147 12.65 -0.31 -18.20
C THR A 147 11.91 0.34 -19.37
N ALA A 148 11.27 -0.44 -20.24
CA ALA A 148 10.45 0.06 -21.35
C ALA A 148 8.94 0.05 -21.04
N GLU A 149 8.54 -0.53 -19.90
CA GLU A 149 7.14 -0.57 -19.48
C GLU A 149 6.62 0.78 -18.96
N THR A 150 5.32 1.02 -19.18
CA THR A 150 4.56 2.03 -18.45
C THR A 150 4.70 1.77 -16.95
N ARG A 151 5.07 2.81 -16.18
CA ARG A 151 5.02 2.73 -14.72
C ARG A 151 3.65 3.12 -14.22
N LEU A 152 3.08 2.28 -13.38
CA LEU A 152 1.81 2.48 -12.70
C LEU A 152 2.08 2.60 -11.21
N TYR A 153 1.32 3.47 -10.55
CA TYR A 153 1.28 3.45 -9.10
C TYR A 153 0.58 2.19 -8.63
N SER A 154 1.26 1.45 -7.78
CA SER A 154 0.87 0.19 -7.21
C SER A 154 0.45 0.36 -5.75
N PRO A 155 -0.86 0.24 -5.52
CA PRO A 155 -1.83 0.15 -3.56
C PRO A 155 -1.48 -0.91 -2.54
N SER A 156 -0.31 -0.86 -1.85
CA SER A 156 0.12 -2.11 -1.22
C SER A 156 -0.90 -2.79 -0.30
N ASP A 157 -1.63 -2.11 0.58
CA ASP A 157 -2.78 -2.75 1.24
C ASP A 157 -4.16 -2.41 0.62
N VAL A 158 -4.68 -3.26 -0.30
CA VAL A 158 -6.10 -3.22 -0.74
C VAL A 158 -6.98 -3.94 0.30
N ALA A 159 -7.29 -3.25 1.38
CA ALA A 159 -8.26 -3.73 2.37
C ALA A 159 -9.40 -2.72 2.58
N LEU A 160 -10.62 -3.22 2.87
CA LEU A 160 -11.82 -2.38 3.05
C LEU A 160 -11.69 -1.38 4.22
N LYS A 161 -10.81 -1.66 5.19
CA LYS A 161 -10.40 -0.73 6.26
C LYS A 161 -9.69 0.54 5.76
N ASN A 162 -8.98 0.48 4.63
CA ASN A 162 -8.10 1.56 4.13
C ASN A 162 -8.83 2.53 3.18
N PHE A 163 -10.10 2.28 2.87
CA PHE A 163 -10.95 3.10 2.03
C PHE A 163 -12.11 3.64 2.86
N LEU A 164 -12.09 4.94 3.15
CA LEU A 164 -13.16 5.63 3.85
C LEU A 164 -14.17 6.20 2.85
N TRP A 165 -15.47 6.07 3.15
CA TRP A 165 -16.57 6.55 2.31
C TRP A 165 -17.51 7.47 3.08
N ASP A 166 -17.82 8.64 2.52
CA ASP A 166 -18.74 9.64 3.10
C ASP A 166 -20.18 9.57 2.55
N GLY A 167 -20.44 8.62 1.64
CA GLY A 167 -21.69 8.51 0.88
C GLY A 167 -21.59 8.99 -0.57
N GLN A 168 -20.56 9.77 -0.91
CA GLN A 168 -20.29 10.31 -2.24
C GLN A 168 -18.91 9.89 -2.74
N GLU A 169 -17.85 10.26 -2.03
CA GLU A 169 -16.45 10.04 -2.42
C GLU A 169 -15.69 9.12 -1.49
N VAL A 170 -14.64 8.50 -2.04
CA VAL A 170 -13.81 7.49 -1.34
C VAL A 170 -12.39 7.98 -1.18
N SER A 171 -11.97 8.17 0.06
CA SER A 171 -10.61 8.54 0.44
C SER A 171 -9.79 7.31 0.78
N PHE A 172 -8.63 7.14 0.14
CA PHE A 172 -7.64 6.14 0.53
C PHE A 172 -6.72 6.73 1.62
N VAL A 173 -6.50 6.01 2.72
CA VAL A 173 -5.86 6.56 3.93
C VAL A 173 -4.57 5.87 4.40
N ASP A 174 -4.20 4.74 3.81
CA ASP A 174 -2.98 4.00 4.20
C ASP A 174 -1.99 3.96 3.02
N TRP A 175 -1.03 4.89 3.02
CA TRP A 175 -0.13 5.15 1.89
C TRP A 175 1.27 4.56 2.08
N GLN A 176 1.56 3.94 3.24
CA GLN A 176 2.82 3.27 3.62
C GLN A 176 3.33 2.28 2.57
N HIS A 177 2.39 1.83 1.77
CA HIS A 177 2.44 0.66 0.94
C HIS A 177 2.40 1.02 -0.56
N VAL A 178 2.19 2.29 -0.96
CA VAL A 178 2.06 2.64 -2.39
C VAL A 178 3.43 2.82 -3.09
N SER A 179 3.67 2.11 -4.19
CA SER A 179 4.95 2.10 -4.94
C SER A 179 4.80 2.46 -6.43
N LEU A 180 5.80 3.05 -7.09
CA LEU A 180 5.77 3.36 -8.54
C LEU A 180 6.51 2.28 -9.36
N LEU A 181 5.79 1.23 -9.75
CA LEU A 181 6.32 0.00 -10.35
C LEU A 181 5.95 -0.13 -11.84
N PRO A 182 6.61 -1.03 -12.62
CA PRO A 182 6.18 -1.37 -13.97
C PRO A 182 4.76 -1.97 -13.99
N GLN A 183 4.06 -1.84 -15.11
CA GLN A 183 2.72 -2.40 -15.30
C GLN A 183 2.66 -3.91 -15.04
N SER A 184 3.73 -4.66 -15.32
CA SER A 184 3.82 -6.10 -15.09
C SER A 184 3.80 -6.48 -13.60
N PHE A 185 4.34 -5.63 -12.72
CA PHE A 185 4.26 -5.77 -11.26
C PHE A 185 2.83 -5.45 -10.74
N ALA A 186 2.23 -4.37 -11.25
CA ALA A 186 0.83 -4.05 -11.00
C ALA A 186 -0.11 -5.21 -11.43
N SER A 187 0.20 -5.78 -12.59
CA SER A 187 -0.49 -6.94 -13.16
C SER A 187 -0.30 -8.19 -12.29
N PHE A 188 0.92 -8.47 -11.81
CA PHE A 188 1.20 -9.63 -10.94
C PHE A 188 0.24 -9.72 -9.76
N TYR A 189 0.10 -8.65 -8.98
CA TYR A 189 -0.77 -8.71 -7.82
C TYR A 189 -2.23 -8.96 -8.19
N PHE A 190 -2.79 -8.17 -9.10
CA PHE A 190 -4.19 -8.31 -9.48
C PHE A 190 -4.51 -9.66 -10.14
N HIS A 191 -3.54 -10.30 -10.81
CA HIS A 191 -3.75 -11.51 -11.61
C HIS A 191 -3.19 -12.82 -11.03
N ALA A 192 -2.36 -12.75 -9.96
CA ALA A 192 -1.80 -13.91 -9.25
C ALA A 192 -2.16 -13.98 -7.75
N THR A 193 -2.81 -12.95 -7.18
CA THR A 193 -3.34 -13.00 -5.81
C THR A 193 -4.45 -14.04 -5.63
N THR A 194 -4.55 -14.61 -4.44
CA THR A 194 -5.71 -15.39 -3.99
C THR A 194 -6.76 -14.55 -3.26
N ASP A 195 -6.51 -13.26 -3.00
CA ASP A 195 -7.49 -12.41 -2.34
C ASP A 195 -8.67 -12.08 -3.27
N ARG A 196 -9.89 -12.33 -2.76
CA ARG A 196 -11.12 -12.18 -3.51
C ARG A 196 -11.51 -10.72 -3.75
N LEU A 197 -11.26 -9.80 -2.81
CA LEU A 197 -11.53 -8.38 -3.01
C LEU A 197 -10.62 -7.83 -4.11
N VAL A 198 -9.35 -8.21 -4.09
CA VAL A 198 -8.37 -7.80 -5.09
C VAL A 198 -8.74 -8.32 -6.48
N GLN A 199 -9.15 -9.59 -6.60
CA GLN A 199 -9.68 -10.14 -7.85
C GLN A 199 -10.96 -9.44 -8.32
N GLU A 200 -11.89 -9.13 -7.41
CA GLU A 200 -13.12 -8.40 -7.72
C GLU A 200 -12.84 -6.96 -8.21
N VAL A 201 -11.80 -6.30 -7.69
CA VAL A 201 -11.30 -5.00 -8.19
C VAL A 201 -10.57 -5.14 -9.53
N ALA A 202 -9.70 -6.14 -9.69
CA ALA A 202 -8.96 -6.43 -10.93
C ALA A 202 -9.89 -6.52 -12.14
N ASN A 203 -11.01 -7.22 -11.97
CA ASN A 203 -12.04 -7.43 -13.00
C ASN A 203 -12.82 -6.17 -13.37
N LYS A 204 -12.71 -5.06 -12.62
CA LYS A 204 -13.41 -3.79 -12.90
C LYS A 204 -12.50 -2.67 -13.45
N ILE A 205 -11.19 -2.78 -13.30
CA ILE A 205 -10.23 -1.76 -13.77
C ILE A 205 -9.69 -1.99 -15.19
N ASP A 206 -10.03 -3.13 -15.82
CA ASP A 206 -9.54 -3.55 -17.14
C ASP A 206 -7.99 -3.52 -17.28
N LEU A 207 -7.27 -3.82 -16.19
CA LEU A 207 -5.81 -3.82 -16.20
C LEU A 207 -5.29 -5.04 -16.99
N PRO A 208 -4.54 -4.85 -18.09
CA PRO A 208 -4.08 -5.97 -18.91
C PRO A 208 -3.24 -6.97 -18.13
N ARG A 209 -3.55 -8.26 -18.30
CA ARG A 209 -2.73 -9.37 -17.79
C ARG A 209 -1.41 -9.38 -18.55
N SER A 210 -0.29 -9.22 -17.85
CA SER A 210 1.04 -9.16 -18.47
C SER A 210 1.45 -10.53 -19.02
N GLU A 211 2.05 -10.55 -20.21
CA GLU A 211 2.67 -11.75 -20.78
C GLU A 211 3.85 -12.26 -19.91
N GLU A 212 4.48 -11.35 -19.18
CA GLU A 212 5.64 -11.62 -18.32
C GLU A 212 5.25 -12.14 -16.92
N LEU A 213 3.95 -12.25 -16.64
CA LEU A 213 3.39 -12.62 -15.34
C LEU A 213 4.00 -13.89 -14.74
N LYS A 214 4.09 -14.98 -15.52
CA LYS A 214 4.67 -16.27 -15.09
C LYS A 214 6.11 -16.11 -14.57
N TRP A 215 6.87 -15.17 -15.13
CA TRP A 215 8.26 -14.93 -14.75
C TRP A 215 8.37 -14.05 -13.51
N ILE A 216 7.41 -13.15 -13.28
CA ILE A 216 7.29 -12.40 -12.03
C ILE A 216 6.83 -13.32 -10.89
N GLU A 217 5.92 -14.25 -11.15
CA GLU A 217 5.55 -15.33 -10.20
C GLU A 217 6.77 -16.17 -9.80
N VAL A 218 7.57 -16.62 -10.78
CA VAL A 218 8.81 -17.37 -10.54
C VAL A 218 9.87 -16.52 -9.79
N ALA A 219 10.01 -15.24 -10.13
CA ALA A 219 10.93 -14.33 -9.45
C ALA A 219 10.51 -14.07 -8.00
N ALA A 220 9.23 -13.78 -7.75
CA ALA A 220 8.68 -13.55 -6.41
C ALA A 220 8.82 -14.80 -5.54
N GLY A 221 8.48 -15.98 -6.07
CA GLY A 221 8.70 -17.26 -5.37
C GLY A 221 10.17 -17.51 -5.03
N THR A 222 11.11 -17.07 -5.88
CA THR A 222 12.56 -17.16 -5.62
C THR A 222 13.00 -16.18 -4.51
N VAL A 223 12.47 -14.95 -4.47
CA VAL A 223 12.78 -13.98 -3.39
C VAL A 223 12.18 -14.41 -2.05
N LEU A 224 10.94 -14.90 -2.05
CA LEU A 224 10.30 -15.43 -0.84
C LEU A 224 11.06 -16.65 -0.28
N GLN A 225 11.62 -17.51 -1.15
CA GLN A 225 12.51 -18.60 -0.73
C GLN A 225 13.86 -18.10 -0.22
N ALA A 226 14.41 -17.01 -0.78
CA ALA A 226 15.68 -16.44 -0.33
C ALA A 226 15.65 -15.98 1.14
N GLY A 227 14.50 -15.49 1.62
CA GLY A 227 14.29 -15.15 3.03
C GLY A 227 14.22 -16.34 3.99
N ILE A 228 14.12 -17.58 3.50
CA ILE A 228 14.06 -18.78 4.34
C ILE A 228 15.50 -19.19 4.75
N PRO A 229 15.80 -19.37 6.05
CA PRO A 229 17.15 -19.68 6.57
C PRO A 229 17.87 -20.94 6.03
N GLY A 230 17.28 -21.69 5.09
CA GLY A 230 17.90 -22.83 4.42
C GLY A 230 18.51 -22.53 3.04
N TYR A 231 18.30 -21.34 2.46
CA TYR A 231 18.73 -21.04 1.08
C TYR A 231 20.09 -20.34 0.97
N ASP A 232 20.72 -19.96 2.08
CA ASP A 232 22.05 -19.30 2.11
C ASP A 232 22.09 -17.96 1.34
N LEU A 233 20.98 -17.22 1.32
CA LEU A 233 20.85 -15.91 0.66
C LEU A 233 20.71 -14.76 1.67
N ASP A 234 21.23 -13.58 1.33
CA ASP A 234 21.10 -12.31 2.06
C ASP A 234 19.74 -11.63 1.81
N GLU A 235 19.45 -10.50 2.48
CA GLU A 235 18.21 -9.74 2.25
C GLU A 235 18.07 -9.18 0.81
N TYR A 236 19.13 -9.23 0.00
CA TYR A 236 19.15 -8.84 -1.42
C TYR A 236 19.08 -10.04 -2.38
N GLY A 237 18.89 -11.26 -1.87
CA GLY A 237 18.82 -12.49 -2.65
C GLY A 237 20.15 -12.98 -3.23
N LYS A 238 21.29 -12.48 -2.75
CA LYS A 238 22.65 -12.92 -3.14
C LYS A 238 23.14 -13.98 -2.16
N LYS A 239 24.03 -14.88 -2.59
CA LYS A 239 24.67 -15.83 -1.66
C LYS A 239 25.42 -15.11 -0.55
N ARG A 240 25.18 -15.52 0.70
CA ARG A 240 25.98 -15.10 1.85
C ARG A 240 27.40 -15.61 1.64
N ILE A 241 28.38 -14.73 1.77
CA ILE A 241 29.78 -15.14 1.78
C ILE A 241 30.07 -15.67 3.18
N SER A 242 30.33 -16.97 3.31
CA SER A 242 30.80 -17.56 4.56
C SER A 242 32.15 -16.94 4.94
N VAL A 243 32.26 -16.43 6.17
CA VAL A 243 33.46 -15.82 6.75
C VAL A 243 34.14 -16.80 7.69
#